data_AF-A0A1V5RY88-F1
#
_entry.id   AF-A0A1V5RY88-F1
#
_cell.length_a   1.000
_cell.length_b   1.000
_cell.length_c   1.000
_cell.angle_alpha   90.00
_cell.angle_beta   90.00
_cell.angle_gamma   90.00
#
_symmetry.space_group_name_H-M   'P 1'
#
loop_
_entity.id
_entity.type
_entity.pdbx_description
1 polymer ?
#
loop_
_entity_poly.entity_id
_entity_poly.type
_entity_poly.pdbx_seq_one_letter_code
_entity_poly.pdbx_strand_id
1 'polypeptide(L)' 'MRIPVVESNGHQHYRDWDKLVSRHPFPEAGWTSPVNGIFKLDGDFYVKNGGIFDVSSYYEKQVRV' A
#
# COMPACT_ATOMS: atom_id res chain seq x y z
N MET A 1 22.61 17.13 -13.25
CA MET A 1 21.92 15.95 -12.69
C MET A 1 20.43 16.14 -12.91
N ARG A 2 19.74 15.24 -13.64
CA ARG A 2 18.30 15.34 -13.88
C ARG A 2 17.64 14.28 -13.00
N ILE A 3 17.07 14.68 -11.88
CA ILE A 3 16.34 13.77 -10.99
C ILE A 3 14.96 13.59 -11.64
N PRO A 4 14.58 12.38 -12.09
CA PRO A 4 13.23 12.14 -12.56
C PRO A 4 12.24 12.41 -11.42
N VAL A 5 11.07 12.96 -11.76
CA VAL A 5 9.98 13.12 -10.79
C VAL A 5 9.56 11.73 -10.34
N VAL A 6 9.68 11.47 -9.04
CA VAL A 6 9.22 10.23 -8.41
C VAL A 6 7.83 10.50 -7.89
N GLU A 7 6.83 9.95 -8.57
CA GLU A 7 5.40 10.06 -8.18
C GLU A 7 5.10 9.25 -6.91
N SER A 8 5.77 8.11 -6.71
CA SER A 8 5.63 7.31 -5.50
C SER A 8 6.92 6.58 -5.15
N ASN A 9 7.27 6.54 -3.87
CA ASN A 9 8.33 5.70 -3.34
C ASN A 9 7.84 4.24 -3.28
N GLY A 10 7.46 3.66 -4.42
CA GLY A 10 6.84 2.34 -4.50
C GLY A 10 7.85 1.21 -4.73
N HIS A 11 7.45 0.24 -5.57
CA HIS A 11 8.27 -0.90 -5.99
C HIS A 11 9.68 -0.56 -6.52
N GLN A 12 9.88 0.67 -7.02
CA GLN A 12 11.18 1.14 -7.53
C GLN A 12 12.21 1.37 -6.42
N HIS A 13 11.77 1.67 -5.19
CA HIS A 13 12.64 2.04 -4.07
C HIS A 13 12.62 1.04 -2.91
N TYR A 14 11.59 0.18 -2.83
CA TYR A 14 11.50 -0.86 -1.81
C TYR A 14 11.76 -2.25 -2.40
N ARG A 15 12.83 -2.91 -1.91
CA ARG A 15 13.23 -4.27 -2.31
C ARG A 15 12.11 -5.30 -2.16
N ASP A 16 11.33 -5.21 -1.09
CA ASP A 16 10.33 -6.19 -0.69
C ASP A 16 8.89 -5.65 -0.87
N TRP A 17 8.66 -4.84 -1.90
CA TRP A 17 7.38 -4.13 -2.12
C TRP A 17 6.16 -5.05 -2.05
N ASP A 18 6.18 -6.18 -2.73
CA ASP A 18 5.04 -7.11 -2.73
C ASP A 18 4.74 -7.65 -1.33
N LYS A 19 5.77 -7.82 -0.48
CA LYS A 19 5.57 -8.19 0.93
C LYS A 19 5.02 -7.04 1.76
N LEU A 20 5.34 -5.79 1.42
CA LEU A 20 4.76 -4.63 2.10
C LEU A 20 3.28 -4.50 1.74
N VAL A 21 2.92 -4.66 0.46
CA VAL A 21 1.53 -4.69 -0.01
C VAL A 21 0.77 -5.83 0.65
N SER A 22 1.33 -7.04 0.72
CA SER A 22 0.68 -8.19 1.36
C SER A 22 0.47 -8.02 2.87
N ARG A 23 1.17 -7.07 3.50
CA ARG A 23 1.01 -6.72 4.92
C ARG A 23 0.08 -5.52 5.11
N HIS A 24 -0.47 -4.94 4.05
CA HIS A 24 -1.52 -3.94 4.18
C HIS A 24 -2.79 -4.57 4.79
N PRO A 25 -3.62 -3.83 5.55
CA PRO A 25 -4.90 -4.36 6.07
C PRO A 25 -5.85 -4.86 4.96
N PHE A 26 -5.75 -4.27 3.77
CA PHE A 26 -6.54 -4.63 2.59
C PHE A 26 -5.62 -4.90 1.38
N PRO A 27 -4.89 -6.02 1.34
CA PRO A 27 -3.84 -6.24 0.34
C PRO A 27 -4.41 -6.37 -1.09
N GLU A 28 -5.60 -6.94 -1.21
CA GLU A 28 -6.28 -7.19 -2.49
C GLU A 28 -7.14 -6.02 -3.00
N ALA A 29 -7.14 -4.88 -2.30
CA ALA A 29 -7.96 -3.76 -2.74
C ALA A 29 -7.36 -3.10 -3.99
N GLY A 30 -8.19 -2.75 -4.98
CA GLY A 30 -7.72 -2.25 -6.28
C GLY A 30 -6.88 -0.96 -6.21
N TRP A 31 -6.97 -0.23 -5.10
CA TRP A 31 -6.23 0.99 -4.82
C TRP A 31 -4.87 0.76 -4.11
N THR A 32 -4.47 -0.47 -3.78
CA THR A 32 -3.14 -0.76 -3.21
C THR A 32 -2.05 -0.97 -4.26
N SER A 33 -2.43 -1.20 -5.52
CA SER A 33 -1.51 -1.44 -6.63
C SER A 33 -1.81 -0.49 -7.79
N PRO A 34 -0.81 0.21 -8.34
CA PRO A 34 -1.02 1.14 -9.43
C PRO A 34 -1.24 0.38 -10.74
N VAL A 35 -2.18 0.86 -11.57
CA VAL A 35 -2.38 0.38 -12.94
C VAL A 35 -1.84 1.43 -13.90
N ASN A 36 -0.82 1.07 -14.68
CA ASN A 36 -0.08 2.01 -15.54
C ASN A 36 0.47 3.23 -14.78
N GLY A 37 0.98 3.00 -13.55
CA GLY A 37 1.54 4.04 -12.70
C GLY A 37 0.51 4.89 -11.95
N ILE A 38 -0.79 4.62 -12.12
CA ILE A 38 -1.87 5.40 -11.50
C ILE A 38 -2.59 4.55 -10.44
N PHE A 39 -2.67 5.07 -9.21
CA PHE A 39 -3.54 4.51 -8.17
C PHE A 39 -4.98 4.97 -8.41
N LYS A 40 -5.89 4.03 -8.63
CA LYS A 40 -7.31 4.34 -8.85
C LYS A 40 -8.03 4.29 -7.50
N LEU A 41 -8.36 5.46 -6.97
CA LEU A 41 -9.13 5.59 -5.73
C LEU A 41 -10.62 5.55 -6.06
N ASP A 42 -11.35 4.62 -5.47
CA ASP A 42 -12.78 4.43 -5.66
C ASP A 42 -13.54 4.56 -4.32
N GLY A 43 -14.84 4.25 -4.32
CA GLY A 43 -15.65 4.31 -3.11
C GLY A 43 -15.12 3.39 -1.98
N ASP A 44 -14.53 2.25 -2.34
CA ASP A 44 -13.98 1.31 -1.36
C ASP A 44 -12.79 1.94 -0.60
N PHE A 45 -11.92 2.67 -1.31
CA PHE A 45 -10.83 3.43 -0.69
C PHE A 45 -11.34 4.38 0.39
N TYR A 46 -12.36 5.19 0.08
CA TYR A 46 -12.87 6.19 1.03
C TYR A 46 -13.62 5.55 2.21
N VAL A 47 -14.41 4.51 1.96
CA VAL A 47 -15.11 3.76 3.03
C VAL A 47 -14.12 3.12 4.01
N LYS A 48 -13.01 2.59 3.49
CA LYS A 48 -11.95 1.97 4.31
C LYS A 48 -10.89 2.96 4.79
N ASN A 49 -11.03 4.25 4.49
CA ASN A 49 -10.04 5.29 4.83
C ASN A 49 -8.62 4.95 4.34
N GLY A 50 -8.50 4.28 3.19
CA GLY A 50 -7.23 3.75 2.70
C GLY A 50 -6.55 2.74 3.65
N GLY A 51 -7.28 2.18 4.61
CA GLY A 51 -6.78 1.24 5.62
C GLY A 51 -5.99 1.85 6.77
N ILE A 52 -5.93 3.19 6.89
CA ILE A 52 -5.10 3.84 7.92
C ILE A 52 -5.54 3.56 9.36
N PHE A 53 -6.83 3.26 9.56
CA PHE A 53 -7.41 2.96 10.86
C PHE A 53 -7.54 1.45 11.14
N ASP A 54 -7.20 0.61 10.16
CA ASP A 54 -7.27 -0.84 10.28
C ASP A 54 -5.90 -1.43 10.62
N VAL A 55 -5.90 -2.50 11.42
CA VAL A 55 -4.67 -3.19 11.79
C VAL A 55 -4.43 -4.34 10.82
N SER A 56 -3.22 -4.40 10.27
CA SER A 56 -2.78 -5.56 9.50
C SER A 56 -2.74 -6.81 10.35
N SER A 57 -3.37 -7.88 9.87
CA SER A 57 -3.30 -9.21 10.48
C SER A 57 -1.86 -9.73 10.65
N TYR A 58 -0.91 -9.25 9.83
CA TYR A 58 0.51 -9.58 10.00
C TYR A 58 1.09 -8.93 11.25
N TYR A 59 0.89 -7.62 11.42
CA TYR A 59 1.47 -6.87 12.54
C TYR A 59 0.77 -7.17 13.86
N GLU A 60 -0.53 -7.44 13.84
CA GLU A 60 -1.27 -7.89 15.02
C GLU A 60 -0.61 -9.13 15.67
N LYS A 61 -0.16 -10.09 14.86
CA LYS A 61 0.54 -11.30 15.33
C LYS A 61 1.96 -11.05 15.83
N GLN A 62 2.56 -9.90 15.53
CA GLN A 62 3.92 -9.56 15.99
C GLN A 62 3.91 -8.82 17.32
N VAL A 63 2.77 -8.23 17.70
CA VAL A 63 2.64 -7.58 19.01
C VAL A 63 2.60 -8.68 20.07
N ARG A 64 3.63 -8.71 20.91
CA ARG A 64 3.61 -9.49 22.16
C ARG A 64 3.02 -8.60 23.24
N VAL A 65 1.95 -9.06 23.86
CA VAL A 65 1.40 -8.49 25.10
C VAL A 65 2.11 -9.13 26.28
#